data_AF-A0AA90V0Z0-F1
#
_entry.id   AF-A0AA90V0Z0-F1
#
_cell.length_a   1.000
_cell.length_b   1.000
_cell.length_c   1.000
_cell.angle_alpha   90.00
_cell.angle_beta   90.00
_cell.angle_gamma   90.00
#
_symmetry.space_group_name_H-M   'P 1'
#
loop_
_entity.id
_entity.type
_entity.pdbx_description
1 polymer ?
#
loop_
_entity_poly.entity_id
_entity_poly.type
_entity_poly.pdbx_seq_one_letter_code
_entity_poly.pdbx_strand_id
1 'polypeptide(L)'
;MIDDKKIEEAAQGTADLYEQDLPIMSYNEDTEVDGQHHFCQEFGAELFKDGAKWAINEFLKNLWHPASEAPKRRCNYLLLHYKDKEEECFEADVVDTKAWDCYIKGSLVEYINIDDLFPKEGGEQ
;
A
#
# COMPACT_ATOMS: atom_id res chain seq x y z
N MET A 1 5.49 7.90 -0.54
CA MET A 1 4.30 8.13 -1.38
C MET A 1 4.31 7.10 -2.50
N ILE A 2 3.14 6.67 -2.98
CA ILE A 2 3.03 5.64 -4.02
C ILE A 2 3.83 6.06 -5.25
N ASP A 3 4.70 5.17 -5.75
CA ASP A 3 5.54 5.41 -6.92
C ASP A 3 4.82 4.86 -8.15
N ASP A 4 3.99 5.70 -8.78
CA ASP A 4 3.17 5.32 -9.94
C ASP A 4 4.03 4.78 -11.08
N LYS A 5 5.24 5.31 -11.25
CA LYS A 5 6.17 4.87 -12.29
C LYS A 5 6.59 3.42 -12.09
N LYS A 6 6.89 3.02 -10.85
CA LYS A 6 7.22 1.61 -10.55
C LYS A 6 6.03 0.68 -10.76
N ILE A 7 4.81 1.15 -10.50
CA ILE A 7 3.59 0.39 -10.75
C ILE A 7 3.39 0.21 -12.26
N GLU A 8 3.62 1.24 -13.07
CA GLU A 8 3.56 1.18 -14.53
C GLU A 8 4.63 0.23 -15.11
N GLU A 9 5.89 0.34 -14.65
CA GLU A 9 6.98 -0.55 -15.08
C GLU A 9 6.66 -2.02 -14.74
N ALA A 10 6.11 -2.29 -13.55
CA ALA A 10 5.70 -3.63 -13.15
C ALA A 10 4.48 -4.14 -13.94
N ALA A 11 3.52 -3.27 -14.25
CA ALA A 11 2.35 -3.62 -15.07
C ALA A 11 2.79 -4.02 -16.48
N GLN A 12 3.69 -3.25 -17.10
CA GLN A 12 4.24 -3.54 -18.42
C GLN A 12 5.04 -4.85 -18.40
N GLY A 13 5.96 -5.00 -17.44
CA GLY A 13 6.74 -6.24 -17.34
C GLY A 13 5.87 -7.48 -17.10
N THR A 14 4.73 -7.33 -16.42
CA THR A 14 3.76 -8.41 -16.25
C THR A 14 3.03 -8.73 -17.56
N ALA A 15 2.62 -7.72 -18.33
CA ALA A 15 2.01 -7.90 -19.65
C ALA A 15 2.98 -8.58 -20.64
N ASP A 16 4.25 -8.19 -20.64
CA ASP A 16 5.30 -8.73 -21.52
C ASP A 16 5.61 -10.22 -21.23
N LEU A 17 5.50 -10.67 -19.97
CA LEU A 17 5.68 -12.09 -19.62
C LEU A 17 4.62 -12.99 -20.27
N TYR A 18 3.40 -12.48 -20.47
CA TYR A 18 2.32 -13.23 -21.11
C TYR A 18 2.49 -13.32 -22.64
N GLU A 19 3.45 -12.61 -23.25
CA GLU A 19 3.81 -12.77 -24.67
C GLU A 19 4.55 -14.09 -24.95
N GLN A 20 5.20 -14.68 -23.94
CA GLN A 20 6.08 -15.84 -24.15
C GLN A 20 5.40 -17.20 -23.94
N ASP A 21 4.36 -17.27 -23.09
CA ASP A 21 3.85 -18.55 -22.57
C ASP A 21 2.33 -18.79 -22.72
N LEU A 22 1.54 -17.84 -23.24
CA LEU A 22 0.13 -18.12 -23.49
C LEU A 22 -0.04 -18.88 -24.81
N PRO A 23 -0.62 -20.10 -24.83
CA PRO A 23 -1.21 -20.60 -26.06
C PRO A 23 -2.23 -19.56 -26.47
N ILE A 24 -2.11 -19.05 -27.70
CA ILE A 24 -3.12 -18.20 -28.35
C ILE A 24 -4.47 -18.78 -27.97
N MET A 25 -5.25 -18.09 -27.14
CA MET A 25 -6.66 -18.44 -26.96
C MET A 25 -7.33 -18.14 -28.29
N SER A 26 -7.18 -19.05 -29.26
CA SER A 26 -7.87 -19.00 -30.53
C SER A 26 -9.31 -19.36 -30.21
N TYR A 27 -10.09 -18.37 -29.80
CA TYR A 27 -11.49 -18.40 -30.17
C TYR A 27 -11.50 -18.54 -31.69
N ASN A 28 -12.10 -19.62 -32.20
CA ASN A 28 -12.22 -19.92 -33.61
C ASN A 28 -13.12 -18.87 -34.28
N GLU A 29 -12.65 -17.64 -34.43
CA GLU A 29 -13.25 -16.63 -35.26
C GLU A 29 -12.17 -16.05 -36.17
N ASP A 30 -12.48 -16.04 -37.47
CA ASP A 30 -11.69 -15.54 -38.59
C ASP A 30 -11.46 -14.00 -38.50
N THR A 31 -10.89 -13.53 -37.39
CA THR A 31 -10.62 -12.11 -37.12
C THR A 31 -9.14 -11.91 -36.82
N GLU A 32 -8.59 -10.87 -37.44
CA GLU A 32 -7.18 -10.47 -37.43
C GLU A 32 -6.52 -10.63 -36.05
N VAL A 33 -5.65 -11.64 -35.96
CA VAL A 33 -5.05 -12.18 -34.73
C VAL A 33 -4.24 -11.15 -33.94
N ASP A 34 -3.79 -10.07 -34.59
CA ASP A 34 -2.97 -9.02 -33.94
C ASP A 34 -3.80 -8.05 -33.07
N GLY A 35 -5.05 -7.75 -33.43
CA GLY A 35 -5.85 -6.73 -32.72
C GLY A 35 -6.40 -7.20 -31.36
N GLN A 36 -6.75 -8.48 -31.25
CA GLN A 36 -7.37 -9.04 -30.04
C GLN A 36 -6.33 -9.39 -28.97
N HIS A 37 -5.08 -9.66 -29.37
CA HIS A 37 -3.95 -9.93 -28.47
C HIS A 37 -3.49 -8.66 -27.75
N HIS A 38 -3.32 -7.55 -28.48
CA HIS A 38 -2.99 -6.24 -27.89
C HIS A 38 -4.08 -5.73 -26.93
N PHE A 39 -5.36 -5.97 -27.23
CA PHE A 39 -6.46 -5.58 -26.36
C PHE A 39 -6.42 -6.26 -24.99
N CYS A 40 -6.01 -7.54 -24.92
CA CYS A 40 -5.93 -8.26 -23.65
C CYS A 40 -4.75 -7.81 -22.76
N GLN A 41 -3.66 -7.33 -23.38
CA GLN A 41 -2.45 -6.88 -22.67
C GLN A 41 -2.64 -5.51 -22.02
N GLU A 42 -3.08 -4.52 -22.81
CA GLU A 42 -3.35 -3.17 -22.29
C GLU A 42 -4.40 -3.23 -21.18
N PHE A 43 -5.44 -4.05 -21.37
CA PHE A 43 -6.45 -4.27 -20.35
C PHE A 43 -5.90 -4.94 -19.09
N GLY A 44 -5.04 -5.96 -19.23
CA GLY A 44 -4.39 -6.61 -18.09
C GLY A 44 -3.46 -5.68 -17.30
N ALA A 45 -2.71 -4.82 -17.99
CA ALA A 45 -1.85 -3.82 -17.38
C ALA A 45 -2.68 -2.77 -16.61
N GLU A 46 -3.77 -2.26 -17.19
CA GLU A 46 -4.68 -1.35 -16.48
C GLU A 46 -5.28 -1.98 -15.22
N LEU A 47 -5.77 -3.22 -15.31
CA LEU A 47 -6.30 -3.96 -14.16
C LEU A 47 -5.26 -4.16 -13.05
N PHE A 48 -4.01 -4.47 -13.42
CA PHE A 48 -2.91 -4.57 -12.46
C PHE A 48 -2.67 -3.23 -11.75
N LYS A 49 -2.61 -2.12 -12.49
CA LYS A 49 -2.39 -0.78 -11.94
C LYS A 49 -3.50 -0.40 -10.95
N ASP A 50 -4.76 -0.64 -11.33
CA ASP A 50 -5.92 -0.37 -10.47
C ASP A 50 -5.90 -1.25 -9.21
N GLY A 51 -5.60 -2.54 -9.36
CA GLY A 51 -5.48 -3.48 -8.24
C GLY A 51 -4.36 -3.07 -7.27
N ALA A 52 -3.19 -2.70 -7.78
CA ALA A 52 -2.04 -2.27 -6.98
C ALA A 52 -2.35 -0.97 -6.21
N LYS A 53 -2.95 0.02 -6.89
CA LYS A 53 -3.39 1.28 -6.26
C LYS A 53 -4.42 1.02 -5.17
N TRP A 54 -5.42 0.18 -5.45
CA TRP A 54 -6.43 -0.21 -4.46
C TRP A 54 -5.80 -0.89 -3.25
N ALA A 55 -4.95 -1.90 -3.46
CA ALA A 55 -4.33 -2.65 -2.37
C ALA A 55 -3.45 -1.77 -1.47
N ILE A 56 -2.64 -0.89 -2.05
CA ILE A 56 -1.79 0.03 -1.27
C ILE A 56 -2.65 1.04 -0.49
N ASN A 57 -3.70 1.60 -1.10
CA ASN A 57 -4.59 2.52 -0.42
C ASN A 57 -5.34 1.86 0.75
N GLU A 58 -5.85 0.64 0.57
CA GLU A 58 -6.51 -0.12 1.64
C GLU A 58 -5.55 -0.50 2.76
N PHE A 59 -4.29 -0.84 2.43
CA PHE A 59 -3.24 -1.07 3.43
C PHE A 59 -2.95 0.19 4.25
N LEU A 60 -2.75 1.34 3.60
CA LEU A 60 -2.41 2.61 4.27
C LEU A 60 -3.58 3.17 5.10
N LYS A 61 -4.82 2.98 4.66
CA LYS A 61 -6.02 3.52 5.31
C LYS A 61 -6.20 3.06 6.76
N ASN A 62 -5.81 1.84 7.05
CA ASN A 62 -6.00 1.23 8.38
C ASN A 62 -4.77 1.31 9.28
N LEU A 63 -3.71 2.01 8.81
CA LEU A 63 -2.43 2.06 9.49
C LEU A 63 -2.35 3.21 10.51
N TRP A 64 -3.02 4.33 10.21
CA TRP A 64 -3.04 5.51 11.08
C TRP A 64 -4.12 5.39 12.15
N HIS A 65 -3.70 5.59 13.40
CA HIS A 65 -4.56 5.61 14.58
C HIS A 65 -4.64 7.04 15.13
N PRO A 66 -5.84 7.55 15.47
CA PRO A 66 -5.96 8.90 16.01
C PRO A 66 -5.29 8.99 17.39
N ALA A 67 -4.64 10.13 17.69
CA ALA A 67 -3.97 10.32 18.98
C ALA A 67 -4.92 10.29 20.19
N SER A 68 -6.22 10.48 19.95
CA SER A 68 -7.27 10.32 20.96
C SER A 68 -7.46 8.88 21.46
N GLU A 69 -6.97 7.88 20.73
CA GLU A 69 -6.96 6.47 21.14
C GLU A 69 -5.55 6.02 21.55
N ALA A 70 -5.35 5.72 22.82
CA ALA A 70 -4.07 5.21 23.30
C ALA A 70 -3.74 3.85 22.64
N PRO A 71 -2.46 3.60 22.32
CA PRO A 71 -2.01 2.30 21.84
C PRO A 71 -2.41 1.17 22.79
N LYS A 72 -2.69 -0.03 22.26
CA LYS A 72 -3.20 -1.15 23.07
C LYS A 72 -2.12 -1.89 23.86
N ARG A 73 -0.88 -1.96 23.35
CA ARG A 73 0.21 -2.67 24.04
C ARG A 73 0.94 -1.73 25.00
N ARG A 74 1.58 -2.29 26.02
CA ARG A 74 2.26 -1.49 27.05
C ARG A 74 3.38 -0.61 26.48
N CYS A 75 4.24 -1.19 25.66
CA CYS A 75 5.32 -0.48 24.96
C CYS A 75 5.14 -0.74 23.46
N ASN A 76 5.14 0.32 22.66
CA ASN A 76 5.02 0.22 21.21
C ASN A 76 6.11 1.04 20.55
N TYR A 77 6.67 0.53 19.45
CA TYR A 77 7.45 1.33 18.52
C TYR A 77 6.46 2.10 17.64
N LEU A 78 6.37 3.41 17.81
CA LEU A 78 5.40 4.25 17.12
C LEU A 78 6.10 5.22 16.18
N LEU A 79 5.46 5.47 15.04
CA LEU A 79 5.70 6.68 14.25
C LEU A 79 4.61 7.69 14.64
N LEU A 80 5.01 8.80 15.23
CA LEU A 80 4.17 9.87 15.75
C LEU A 80 4.10 11.00 14.72
N HIS A 81 2.90 11.50 14.44
CA HIS A 81 2.68 12.63 13.54
C HIS A 81 2.19 13.84 14.34
N TYR A 82 3.08 14.83 14.46
CA TYR A 82 2.78 16.11 15.09
C TYR A 82 2.48 17.16 14.03
N LYS A 83 1.41 17.91 14.26
CA LYS A 83 0.98 18.98 13.35
C LYS A 83 0.44 20.16 14.13
N ASP A 84 1.12 21.29 13.99
CA ASP A 84 0.64 22.60 14.42
C ASP A 84 0.38 23.48 13.19
N LYS A 85 -0.03 24.73 13.39
CA LYS A 85 -0.36 25.70 12.34
C LYS A 85 0.82 26.04 11.43
N GLU A 86 2.04 25.94 11.95
CA GLU A 86 3.27 26.38 11.27
C GLU A 86 4.18 25.22 10.86
N GLU A 87 4.09 24.08 11.56
CA GLU A 87 5.01 22.95 11.39
C GLU A 87 4.29 21.60 11.41
N GLU A 88 4.76 20.69 10.56
CA GLU A 88 4.36 19.29 10.49
C GLU A 88 5.62 18.43 10.60
N CYS A 89 5.67 17.52 11.58
CA CYS A 89 6.84 16.68 11.81
C CYS A 89 6.47 15.24 12.21
N PHE A 90 7.39 14.33 11.92
CA PHE A 90 7.27 12.91 12.22
C PHE A 90 8.40 12.48 13.16
N GLU A 91 8.09 11.73 14.20
CA GLU A 91 9.05 11.21 15.18
C GLU A 91 8.83 9.72 15.38
N ALA A 92 9.91 8.94 15.44
CA ALA A 92 9.84 7.52 15.77
C ALA A 92 10.36 7.30 17.19
N ASP A 93 9.53 6.74 18.07
CA ASP A 93 9.87 6.56 19.50
C ASP A 93 9.27 5.26 20.09
N VAL A 94 9.84 4.80 21.20
CA VAL A 94 9.29 3.74 22.05
C VAL A 94 8.42 4.36 23.11
N VAL A 95 7.11 4.24 22.92
CA VAL A 95 6.12 4.88 23.80
C VAL A 95 5.61 3.91 24.86
N ASP A 96 5.78 4.25 26.13
CA ASP A 96 5.04 3.64 27.24
C ASP A 96 3.64 4.24 27.29
N THR A 97 2.62 3.40 27.10
CA THR A 97 1.20 3.81 27.16
C THR A 97 0.80 4.41 28.49
N LYS A 98 1.51 4.12 29.59
CA LYS A 98 1.28 4.82 30.87
C LYS A 98 1.63 6.30 30.81
N ALA A 99 2.48 6.70 29.88
CA ALA A 99 2.89 8.07 29.65
C ALA A 99 2.15 8.71 28.46
N TRP A 100 1.13 8.06 27.88
CA TRP A 100 0.42 8.54 26.69
C TRP A 100 -0.09 9.98 26.83
N ASP A 101 -0.61 10.33 28.01
CA ASP A 101 -1.06 11.68 28.34
C ASP A 101 0.01 12.76 28.21
N CYS A 102 1.30 12.41 28.26
CA CYS A 102 2.40 13.35 28.03
C CYS A 102 2.61 13.64 26.53
N TYR A 103 2.36 12.65 25.67
CA TYR A 103 2.54 12.77 24.21
C TYR A 103 1.37 13.54 23.57
N ILE A 104 0.13 13.26 23.98
CA ILE A 104 -1.08 13.92 23.42
C ILE A 104 -1.25 15.38 23.84
N LYS A 105 -0.53 15.84 24.87
CA LYS A 105 -0.58 17.25 25.32
C LYS A 105 0.04 18.22 24.32
N GLY A 106 0.78 17.71 23.34
CA GLY A 106 1.35 18.48 22.24
C GLY A 106 0.43 18.54 21.02
N SER A 107 1.03 18.78 19.87
CA SER A 107 0.41 18.82 18.55
C SER A 107 0.22 17.42 17.91
N LEU A 108 0.21 16.35 18.70
CA LEU A 108 0.10 14.98 18.19
C LEU A 108 -1.29 14.74 17.62
N VAL A 109 -1.37 14.38 16.34
CA VAL A 109 -2.64 14.16 15.63
C VAL A 109 -2.96 12.68 15.52
N GLU A 110 -1.97 11.88 15.16
CA GLU A 110 -2.12 10.46 14.84
C GLU A 110 -0.78 9.74 14.98
N TYR A 111 -0.85 8.40 14.98
CA TYR A 111 0.33 7.55 15.04
C TYR A 111 0.14 6.27 14.22
N ILE A 112 1.25 5.67 13.83
CA ILE A 112 1.31 4.32 13.29
C ILE A 112 2.01 3.42 14.31
N ASN A 113 1.44 2.24 14.56
CA ASN A 113 2.22 1.18 15.21
C ASN A 113 3.13 0.53 14.17
N ILE A 114 4.45 0.58 14.39
CA ILE A 114 5.43 0.04 13.45
C ILE A 114 5.24 -1.47 13.26
N ASP A 115 4.73 -2.19 14.27
CA ASP A 115 4.41 -3.61 14.14
C ASP A 115 3.29 -3.89 13.11
N ASP A 116 2.41 -2.92 12.84
CA ASP A 116 1.34 -3.06 11.84
C ASP A 116 1.85 -2.92 10.40
N LEU A 117 3.07 -2.41 10.20
CA LEU A 117 3.72 -2.37 8.88
C LEU A 117 4.16 -3.75 8.40
N PHE A 118 4.32 -4.69 9.31
CA PHE A 118 4.84 -6.02 9.02
C PHE A 118 3.73 -7.07 9.08
N PRO A 119 3.80 -8.11 8.24
CA PRO A 119 2.96 -9.28 8.40
C PRO A 119 3.13 -9.83 9.82
N LYS A 120 2.03 -10.00 10.55
CA LYS A 120 2.02 -10.62 11.89
C LYS A 120 2.18 -12.12 11.73
N GLU A 121 3.40 -12.58 11.45
CA GLU A 121 3.86 -13.97 11.27
C GLU A 121 2.89 -14.95 10.57
N GLY A 122 3.31 -15.50 9.42
CA GLY A 122 2.71 -16.72 8.87
C GLY A 122 1.64 -16.52 7.79
N GLY A 123 1.77 -15.50 6.94
CA GLY A 123 1.28 -15.67 5.57
C GLY A 123 2.23 -16.65 4.89
N GLU A 124 1.84 -17.93 4.76
CA GLU A 124 2.57 -18.89 3.94
C GLU A 124 2.82 -18.24 2.56
N GLN A 125 4.09 -18.01 2.23
CA GLN A 125 4.51 -17.66 0.88
C GLN A 125 4.52 -18.91 0.00
#